data_AF-A0A6B0Y3W0-F1
#
_entry.id   AF-A0A6B0Y3W0-F1
#
_cell.length_a   1.000
_cell.length_b   1.000
_cell.length_c   1.000
_cell.angle_alpha   90.00
_cell.angle_beta   90.00
_cell.angle_gamma   90.00
#
_symmetry.space_group_name_H-M   'P 1'
#
loop_
_entity.id
_entity.type
_entity.pdbx_description
1 polymer ?
#
loop_
_entity_poly.entity_id
_entity_poly.type
_entity_poly.pdbx_seq_one_letter_code
_entity_poly.pdbx_strand_id
1 'polypeptide(L)'
;MGHISLGVIMVTEKIKKLRNDGMQFNNDLERQILHIILSHHGRLKYGSPVIPQTPEAWAVHLVDMCDAFVNHEVKKPGVARQDGR
;
A
#
# COMPACT_ATOMS: atom_id res chain seq x y z
N MET A 1 -3.08 12.89 8.91
CA MET A 1 -3.71 11.56 8.94
C MET A 1 -3.25 10.81 7.71
N GLY A 2 -2.45 9.76 7.88
CA GLY A 2 -1.75 9.07 6.77
C GLY A 2 -2.69 8.23 5.91
N HIS A 3 -2.40 8.13 4.61
CA HIS A 3 -3.18 7.36 3.62
C HIS A 3 -3.32 5.89 4.00
N ILE A 4 -2.33 5.33 4.70
CA ILE A 4 -2.36 3.97 5.23
C ILE A 4 -3.56 3.76 6.15
N SER A 5 -3.73 4.64 7.14
CA SER A 5 -4.84 4.56 8.10
C SER A 5 -6.18 4.79 7.42
N LEU A 6 -6.24 5.67 6.42
CA LEU A 6 -7.44 5.86 5.62
C LEU A 6 -7.81 4.59 4.85
N GLY A 7 -6.84 3.90 4.23
CA GLY A 7 -7.06 2.64 3.53
C GLY A 7 -7.63 1.55 4.45
N VAL A 8 -7.11 1.43 5.68
CA VAL A 8 -7.63 0.50 6.70
C VAL A 8 -9.10 0.82 7.04
N ILE A 9 -9.43 2.11 7.24
CA ILE A 9 -10.80 2.54 7.54
C ILE A 9 -11.73 2.19 6.38
N MET A 10 -11.34 2.52 5.14
CA MET A 10 -12.14 2.25 3.94
C MET A 10 -12.45 0.76 3.78
N VAL A 11 -11.44 -0.10 3.96
CA VAL A 11 -11.62 -1.55 3.82
C VAL A 11 -12.46 -2.12 4.96
N THR A 12 -12.22 -1.70 6.20
CA THR A 12 -13.02 -2.11 7.37
C THR A 12 -14.49 -1.76 7.19
N GLU A 13 -14.80 -0.53 6.78
CA GLU A 13 -16.19 -0.10 6.54
C GLU A 13 -16.84 -0.87 5.38
N LYS A 14 -16.06 -1.18 4.33
CA LYS A 14 -16.56 -2.00 3.23
C LYS A 14 -16.90 -3.42 3.69
N ILE A 15 -16.02 -4.07 4.45
CA ILE A 15 -16.26 -5.42 4.99
C ILE A 15 -17.48 -5.42 5.91
N LYS A 16 -17.61 -4.41 6.78
CA LYS A 16 -18.79 -4.22 7.63
C LYS A 16 -20.07 -4.12 6.81
N LYS A 17 -20.07 -3.35 5.72
CA LYS A 17 -21.21 -3.26 4.81
C LYS A 17 -21.53 -4.62 4.18
N LEU A 18 -20.52 -5.38 3.71
CA LEU A 18 -20.74 -6.71 3.14
C LEU A 18 -21.43 -7.66 4.16
N ARG A 19 -20.99 -7.63 5.42
CA ARG A 19 -21.61 -8.39 6.51
C ARG A 19 -23.04 -7.97 6.78
N ASN A 20 -23.32 -6.67 6.78
CA ASN A 20 -24.69 -6.14 6.94
C ASN A 20 -25.61 -6.54 5.79
N ASP A 21 -25.08 -6.68 4.57
CA ASP A 21 -25.81 -7.15 3.38
C ASP A 21 -26.00 -8.68 3.38
N GLY A 22 -25.66 -9.37 4.48
CA GLY A 22 -25.85 -10.81 4.65
C GLY A 22 -24.72 -11.68 4.08
N MET A 23 -23.65 -11.09 3.53
CA MET A 23 -22.51 -11.85 3.04
C MET A 23 -21.58 -12.26 4.18
N GLN A 24 -21.18 -13.52 4.20
CA GLN A 24 -20.13 -13.96 5.11
C GLN A 24 -18.77 -13.46 4.60
N PHE A 25 -17.98 -12.86 5.49
CA PHE A 25 -16.62 -12.45 5.21
C PHE A 25 -15.68 -13.03 6.26
N ASN A 26 -14.70 -13.82 5.81
CA ASN A 26 -13.77 -14.53 6.67
C ASN A 26 -12.89 -13.54 7.46
N ASN A 27 -12.83 -13.70 8.79
CA ASN A 27 -12.06 -12.85 9.69
C ASN A 27 -10.54 -12.95 9.48
N ASP A 28 -10.03 -14.14 9.11
CA ASP A 28 -8.62 -14.32 8.79
C ASP A 28 -8.24 -13.59 7.51
N LEU A 29 -9.14 -13.60 6.51
CA LEU A 29 -8.95 -12.85 5.28
C LEU A 29 -8.97 -11.34 5.53
N GLU A 30 -9.90 -10.86 6.37
CA GLU A 30 -9.91 -9.46 6.82
C GLU A 30 -8.57 -9.09 7.46
N ARG A 31 -8.10 -9.90 8.43
CA ARG A 31 -6.84 -9.67 9.10
C ARG A 31 -5.65 -9.63 8.14
N GLN A 32 -5.60 -10.53 7.17
CA GLN A 32 -4.54 -10.56 6.15
C GLN A 32 -4.56 -9.28 5.29
N ILE A 33 -5.74 -8.86 4.80
CA ILE A 33 -5.88 -7.64 4.00
C ILE A 33 -5.47 -6.41 4.81
N LEU A 34 -5.94 -6.29 6.05
CA LEU A 34 -5.58 -5.16 6.91
C LEU A 34 -4.07 -5.14 7.22
N HIS A 35 -3.45 -6.31 7.42
CA HIS A 35 -2.00 -6.41 7.60
C HIS A 35 -1.24 -5.96 6.35
N ILE A 36 -1.67 -6.36 5.16
CA ILE A 36 -1.09 -5.92 3.88
C ILE A 36 -1.12 -4.38 3.80
N ILE A 37 -2.28 -3.77 4.06
CA ILE A 37 -2.43 -2.31 4.02
C ILE A 37 -1.56 -1.66 5.09
N LEU A 38 -1.52 -2.17 6.32
CA LEU A 38 -0.69 -1.59 7.38
C LEU A 38 0.82 -1.76 7.16
N SER A 39 1.23 -2.70 6.31
CA SER A 39 2.64 -3.05 6.11
C SER A 39 3.22 -2.69 4.74
N HIS A 40 2.42 -2.19 3.79
CA HIS A 40 2.86 -2.05 2.38
C HIS A 40 4.06 -1.12 2.17
N HIS A 41 4.31 -0.15 3.07
CA HIS A 41 5.53 0.66 3.02
C HIS A 41 6.80 -0.12 3.44
N GLY A 42 6.66 -1.33 3.97
CA GLY A 42 7.73 -2.30 4.19
C GLY A 42 8.56 -2.09 5.44
N ARG A 43 8.85 -0.84 5.83
CA ARG A 43 9.71 -0.52 6.97
C ARG A 43 9.12 0.62 7.79
N LEU A 44 9.34 0.58 9.11
CA LEU A 44 8.92 1.65 10.02
C LEU A 44 9.49 3.02 9.61
N LYS A 45 10.75 3.04 9.14
CA LYS A 45 11.40 4.26 8.63
C LYS A 45 10.78 4.86 7.37
N TYR A 46 9.97 4.09 6.63
CA TYR A 46 9.22 4.56 5.46
C TYR A 46 7.78 4.96 5.82
N GLY A 47 7.46 5.03 7.11
CA GLY A 47 6.12 5.41 7.60
C GLY A 47 5.14 4.25 7.72
N SER A 48 5.60 3.00 7.56
CA SER A 48 4.79 1.81 7.80
C SER A 48 4.50 1.64 9.29
N PRO A 49 3.25 1.50 9.74
CA PRO A 49 2.93 1.16 11.13
C PRO A 49 3.51 -0.18 11.59
N VAL A 50 3.56 -1.17 10.69
CA VAL A 50 4.13 -2.50 10.92
C VAL A 50 4.94 -2.97 9.71
N ILE A 51 5.71 -4.05 9.86
CA ILE A 51 6.48 -4.65 8.75
C ILE A 51 5.71 -5.80 8.08
N PRO A 52 5.98 -6.14 6.81
CA PRO A 52 5.38 -7.29 6.14
C PRO A 52 5.75 -8.59 6.87
N GLN A 53 4.77 -9.46 7.10
CA GLN A 53 4.94 -10.72 7.83
C GLN A 53 4.41 -11.94 7.08
N THR A 54 3.84 -11.74 5.89
CA THR A 54 3.34 -12.81 5.01
C THR A 54 3.89 -12.62 3.59
N PRO A 55 3.94 -13.67 2.77
CA PRO A 55 4.37 -13.57 1.37
C PRO A 55 3.56 -12.53 0.58
N GLU A 56 2.25 -12.46 0.81
CA GLU A 56 1.34 -11.52 0.14
C GLU A 56 1.66 -10.07 0.52
N ALA A 57 1.92 -9.81 1.82
CA ALA A 57 2.32 -8.49 2.28
C ALA A 57 3.68 -8.06 1.70
N TRP A 58 4.62 -9.00 1.58
CA TRP A 58 5.89 -8.74 0.90
C TRP A 58 5.70 -8.45 -0.58
N ALA A 59 4.85 -9.21 -1.28
CA ALA A 59 4.57 -9.00 -2.69
C ALA A 59 4.02 -7.60 -2.96
N VAL A 60 3.04 -7.16 -2.17
CA VAL A 60 2.46 -5.81 -2.29
C VAL A 60 3.49 -4.74 -1.97
N HIS A 61 4.29 -4.91 -0.91
CA HIS A 61 5.38 -3.98 -0.60
C HIS A 61 6.38 -3.83 -1.75
N LEU A 62 6.81 -4.94 -2.36
CA LEU A 62 7.77 -4.91 -3.46
C LEU A 62 7.22 -4.20 -4.70
N VAL A 63 5.92 -4.38 -5.00
CA VAL A 63 5.25 -3.66 -6.09
C VAL A 63 5.16 -2.17 -5.80
N ASP A 64 4.76 -1.78 -4.59
CA ASP A 64 4.67 -0.37 -4.17
C ASP A 64 6.05 0.32 -4.22
N MET A 65 7.09 -0.35 -3.70
CA MET A 65 8.46 0.14 -3.77
C MET A 65 8.95 0.28 -5.22
N CYS A 66 8.61 -0.67 -6.09
CA CYS A 66 8.94 -0.61 -7.50
C CYS A 66 8.25 0.58 -8.20
N ASP A 67 6.96 0.81 -7.93
CA ASP A 67 6.22 1.95 -8.49
C ASP A 67 6.82 3.29 -8.02
N ALA A 68 7.14 3.41 -6.73
CA ALA A 68 7.80 4.60 -6.19
C ALA A 68 9.16 4.85 -6.86
N PHE A 69 9.96 3.79 -7.06
CA PHE A 69 11.24 3.88 -7.76
C PHE A 69 11.07 4.30 -9.23
N VAL A 70 10.17 3.65 -9.96
CA VAL A 70 9.88 3.97 -11.37
C VAL A 70 9.37 5.41 -11.51
N ASN A 71 8.47 5.84 -10.64
CA ASN A 71 7.98 7.21 -10.61
C ASN A 71 9.12 8.21 -10.35
N HIS A 72 10.04 7.90 -9.46
CA HIS A 72 11.18 8.76 -9.17
C HIS A 72 12.19 8.81 -10.34
N GLU A 73 12.49 7.69 -10.98
CA GLU A 73 13.54 7.63 -12.01
C GLU A 73 13.04 7.99 -13.42
N VAL A 74 11.86 7.53 -13.81
CA VAL A 74 11.35 7.65 -15.18
C VAL A 74 10.60 8.96 -15.40
N LYS A 75 9.94 9.51 -14.37
CA LYS A 75 9.15 10.75 -14.50
C LYS A 75 9.93 12.03 -14.17
N LYS A 76 11.27 11.98 -14.08
CA LYS A 76 12.08 13.21 -13.99
C LYS A 76 11.80 14.07 -15.23
N PRO A 77 11.28 15.32 -15.08
CA PRO A 77 11.25 16.24 -16.20
C PRO A 77 12.70 16.44 -16.65
N GLY A 78 12.90 16.34 -17.96
CA GLY A 78 14.21 16.19 -18.59
C GLY A 78 15.30 17.04 -17.94
N VAL A 79 16.41 16.38 -17.63
CA VAL A 79 17.72 17.02 -17.58
C VAL A 79 17.79 17.92 -18.81
N ALA A 80 17.83 19.24 -18.54
CA ALA A 80 17.85 20.26 -19.56
C ALA A 80 18.85 19.86 -20.66
N ARG A 81 18.40 19.86 -21.92
CA ARG A 81 19.33 19.85 -23.04
C ARG A 81 20.15 21.12 -22.91
N GLN A 82 21.35 21.00 -22.35
CA GLN A 82 22.43 21.93 -22.62
C GLN A 82 22.90 21.62 -24.03
N ASP A 83 22.30 22.25 -25.04
CA ASP A 83 23.05 22.54 -26.27
C ASP A 83 23.43 24.01 -26.26
N GLY A 84 24.64 24.26 -25.74
CA GLY A 84 25.37 25.45 -26.09
C GLY A 84 25.76 25.36 -27.56
N ARG A 85 25.11 26.16 -28.40
CA ARG A 85 25.67 26.89 -29.54
C ARG A 85 24.65 27.82 -30.17
#